data_AF-A0AAW2PDY8-F1
#
_entry.id   AF-A0AAW2PDY8-F1
#
_cell.length_a   1.000
_cell.length_b   1.000
_cell.length_c   1.000
_cell.angle_alpha   90.00
_cell.angle_beta   90.00
_cell.angle_gamma   90.00
#
_symmetry.space_group_name_H-M   'P 1'
#
loop_
_entity.id
_entity.type
_entity.pdbx_description
1 polymer ?
#
loop_
_entity_poly.entity_id
_entity_poly.type
_entity_poly.pdbx_seq_one_letter_code
_entity_poly.pdbx_strand_id
1 'polypeptide(L)'
;MNCDHTLNSSSVTKCTTSIRKRKVSDDCPKIPQLVNMVSNFCETANNCIGSLSRVLENEFGDPDKRDVVMQQVREISGLDENDFLIVTRKLVHEPKDMDIFFSLSKESKEKMVRLILTGQI
;
A
#
# COMPACT_ATOMS: atom_id res chain seq x y z
N MET A 1 -3.03 -10.62 -52.80
CA MET A 1 -4.14 -10.77 -53.76
C MET A 1 -4.72 -12.16 -53.59
N ASN A 2 -6.03 -12.18 -53.36
CA ASN A 2 -7.03 -13.19 -53.68
C ASN A 2 -6.97 -14.60 -53.10
N CYS A 3 -8.12 -14.91 -52.50
CA CYS A 3 -8.57 -16.13 -51.88
C CYS A 3 -8.92 -17.18 -52.95
N ASP A 4 -8.50 -18.41 -52.75
CA ASP A 4 -9.09 -19.58 -53.39
C ASP A 4 -10.03 -20.27 -52.39
N HIS A 5 -11.33 -20.20 -52.66
CA HIS A 5 -12.35 -21.02 -52.02
C HIS A 5 -12.60 -22.22 -52.92
N THR A 6 -12.25 -23.42 -52.47
CA THR A 6 -12.93 -24.64 -52.91
C THR A 6 -12.86 -25.69 -51.80
N LEU A 7 -13.89 -26.55 -51.76
CA LEU A 7 -14.05 -27.78 -50.97
C LEU A 7 -14.79 -27.55 -49.63
N ASN A 8 -15.81 -28.32 -49.24
CA ASN A 8 -16.37 -29.52 -49.85
C ASN A 8 -17.78 -29.77 -49.30
N SER A 9 -18.51 -30.50 -50.12
CA SER A 9 -19.79 -31.15 -49.94
C SER A 9 -19.96 -31.97 -48.65
N SER A 10 -21.19 -31.92 -48.13
CA SER A 10 -21.98 -33.03 -47.58
C SER A 10 -21.54 -33.72 -46.28
N SER A 11 -22.35 -33.58 -45.23
CA SER A 11 -23.41 -34.56 -44.90
C SER A 11 -24.11 -34.19 -43.59
N VAL A 12 -25.42 -33.95 -43.67
CA VAL A 12 -26.28 -33.69 -42.50
C VAL A 12 -26.50 -35.02 -41.77
N THR A 13 -25.87 -35.19 -40.61
CA THR A 13 -26.31 -36.15 -39.58
C THR A 13 -26.90 -35.37 -38.41
N LYS A 14 -28.24 -35.41 -38.28
CA LYS A 14 -28.95 -34.87 -37.12
C LYS A 14 -28.61 -35.74 -35.89
N CYS A 15 -27.60 -35.34 -35.13
CA CYS A 15 -27.39 -35.85 -33.77
C CYS A 15 -28.38 -35.17 -32.83
N THR A 16 -29.46 -35.85 -32.47
CA THR A 16 -30.30 -35.48 -31.33
C THR A 16 -29.50 -35.69 -30.05
N THR A 17 -28.87 -34.63 -29.54
CA THR A 17 -28.20 -34.64 -28.25
C THR A 17 -29.26 -34.68 -27.15
N SER A 18 -29.50 -35.86 -26.58
CA SER A 18 -30.22 -35.93 -25.31
C SER A 18 -29.38 -35.19 -24.26
N ILE A 19 -29.89 -34.05 -23.77
CA ILE A 19 -29.24 -33.30 -22.70
C ILE A 19 -29.40 -34.13 -21.43
N ARG A 20 -28.38 -34.95 -21.13
CA ARG A 20 -28.28 -35.66 -19.85
C ARG A 20 -28.05 -34.58 -18.78
N LYS A 21 -29.12 -34.16 -18.10
CA LYS A 21 -29.02 -33.24 -16.96
C LYS A 21 -28.07 -33.85 -15.94
N ARG A 22 -26.92 -33.19 -15.72
CA ARG A 22 -25.92 -33.60 -14.74
C ARG A 22 -26.55 -33.42 -13.36
N LYS A 23 -26.67 -34.51 -12.60
CA LYS A 23 -27.11 -34.45 -11.20
C LYS A 23 -26.00 -33.73 -10.42
N VAL A 24 -26.28 -32.51 -9.96
CA VAL A 24 -25.40 -31.81 -9.02
C VAL A 24 -25.54 -32.57 -7.70
N SER A 25 -24.47 -33.24 -7.28
CA SER A 25 -24.39 -33.79 -5.94
C SER A 25 -24.29 -32.61 -4.97
N ASP A 26 -25.29 -32.45 -4.11
CA ASP A 26 -25.35 -31.39 -3.09
C ASP A 26 -24.18 -31.43 -2.09
N ASP A 27 -23.43 -32.53 -2.04
CA ASP A 27 -22.23 -32.64 -1.22
C ASP A 27 -21.00 -32.30 -2.04
N CYS A 28 -20.66 -31.01 -2.11
CA CYS A 28 -19.29 -30.58 -2.37
C CYS A 28 -18.64 -30.22 -1.02
N PRO A 29 -18.19 -31.21 -0.20
CA PRO A 29 -17.69 -30.99 1.16
C PRO A 29 -16.44 -30.09 1.22
N LYS A 30 -15.86 -29.79 0.06
CA LYS A 30 -14.70 -28.91 -0.10
C LYS A 30 -15.05 -27.43 -0.13
N ILE A 31 -16.29 -27.05 -0.48
CA ILE A 31 -16.68 -25.63 -0.55
C ILE A 31 -16.72 -25.01 0.85
N PRO A 32 -17.35 -25.62 1.87
CA PRO A 32 -17.31 -25.09 3.24
C PRO A 32 -15.89 -25.01 3.80
N GLN A 33 -15.04 -26.01 3.51
CA GLN A 33 -13.65 -26.02 3.92
C GLN A 33 -12.82 -24.91 3.26
N LEU A 34 -13.04 -24.66 1.96
CA LEU A 34 -12.41 -23.58 1.24
C LEU A 34 -12.82 -22.22 1.79
N VAL A 35 -14.12 -22.01 2.04
CA VAL A 35 -14.63 -20.77 2.64
C VAL A 35 -14.01 -20.54 4.02
N ASN A 36 -13.93 -21.58 4.85
CA ASN A 36 -13.30 -21.48 6.17
C ASN A 36 -11.81 -21.14 6.09
N MET A 37 -11.09 -21.73 5.12
CA MET A 37 -9.68 -21.45 4.90
C MET A 37 -9.45 -20.01 4.44
N VAL A 38 -10.29 -19.50 3.54
CA VAL A 38 -10.24 -18.10 3.09
C VAL A 38 -10.57 -17.16 4.25
N SER A 39 -11.58 -17.47 5.06
CA SER A 39 -11.94 -16.68 6.24
C SER A 39 -10.78 -16.57 7.23
N ASN A 40 -10.16 -17.70 7.57
CA ASN A 40 -9.01 -17.74 8.48
C ASN A 40 -7.80 -16.98 7.93
N PHE A 41 -7.55 -17.08 6.61
CA PHE A 41 -6.50 -16.32 5.96
C PHE A 41 -6.77 -14.81 6.06
N CYS A 42 -7.99 -14.37 5.76
CA CYS A 42 -8.37 -12.96 5.86
C CYS A 42 -8.28 -12.44 7.29
N GLU A 43 -8.74 -13.19 8.30
CA GLU A 43 -8.58 -12.81 9.71
C GLU A 43 -7.11 -12.70 10.10
N THR A 44 -6.29 -13.68 9.72
CA THR A 44 -4.86 -13.67 10.01
C THR A 44 -4.17 -12.48 9.34
N ALA A 45 -4.49 -12.22 8.07
CA ALA A 45 -3.95 -11.09 7.33
C ALA A 45 -4.37 -9.75 7.97
N ASN A 46 -5.64 -9.60 8.35
CA ASN A 46 -6.13 -8.40 9.03
C ASN A 46 -5.44 -8.19 10.39
N ASN A 47 -5.22 -9.26 11.16
CA ASN A 47 -4.50 -9.17 12.42
C ASN A 47 -3.04 -8.76 12.22
N CYS A 48 -2.36 -9.34 11.22
CA CYS A 48 -0.99 -8.97 10.88
C CYS A 48 -0.90 -7.51 10.41
N ILE A 49 -1.80 -7.07 9.54
CA ILE A 49 -1.88 -5.68 9.07
C ILE A 49 -2.17 -4.74 10.25
N GLY A 50 -3.13 -5.07 11.10
CA GLY A 50 -3.44 -4.30 12.30
C GLY A 50 -2.26 -4.20 13.26
N SER A 51 -1.48 -5.27 13.41
CA SER A 51 -0.25 -5.24 14.20
C SER A 51 0.82 -4.35 13.57
N LEU A 52 1.01 -4.40 12.24
CA LEU A 52 1.92 -3.51 11.52
C LEU A 52 1.49 -2.05 11.64
N SER A 53 0.19 -1.75 11.51
CA SER A 53 -0.33 -0.40 11.70
C SER A 53 -0.05 0.14 13.11
N ARG A 54 -0.20 -0.70 14.15
CA ARG A 54 0.13 -0.31 15.53
C ARG A 54 1.62 -0.09 15.77
N VAL A 55 2.46 -0.93 15.16
CA VAL A 55 3.92 -0.71 15.17
C VAL A 55 4.24 0.59 14.46
N LEU A 56 3.60 0.86 13.32
CA LEU A 56 3.76 2.12 12.61
C LEU A 56 3.35 3.30 13.51
N GLU A 57 2.16 3.27 14.10
CA GLU A 57 1.66 4.35 14.95
C GLU A 57 2.56 4.61 16.17
N ASN A 58 3.14 3.57 16.76
CA ASN A 58 4.03 3.68 17.91
C ASN A 58 5.46 4.13 17.56
N GLU A 59 6.05 3.62 16.48
CA GLU A 59 7.42 3.98 16.07
C GLU A 59 7.46 5.32 15.32
N PHE A 60 6.40 5.62 14.58
CA PHE A 60 6.40 6.70 13.60
C PHE A 60 5.51 7.88 14.03
N GLY A 61 4.70 7.74 15.09
CA GLY A 61 3.90 8.81 15.68
C GLY A 61 2.69 9.21 14.83
N ASP A 62 2.07 10.34 15.22
CA ASP A 62 0.87 10.90 14.58
C ASP A 62 1.17 11.27 13.10
N PRO A 63 0.52 10.61 12.11
CA PRO A 63 0.77 10.85 10.70
C PRO A 63 0.51 12.30 10.29
N ASP A 64 -0.44 12.98 10.94
CA ASP A 64 -0.75 14.38 10.65
C ASP A 64 0.45 15.28 10.99
N LYS A 65 1.18 14.96 12.06
CA LYS A 65 2.38 15.72 12.44
C LYS A 65 3.51 15.54 11.44
N ARG A 66 3.64 14.36 10.83
CA ARG A 66 4.67 14.10 9.80
C ARG A 66 4.47 14.93 8.57
N ASP A 67 3.23 14.97 8.07
CA ASP A 67 2.90 15.73 6.88
C ASP A 67 3.14 17.22 7.13
N VAL A 68 2.82 17.69 8.35
CA VAL A 68 3.12 19.08 8.76
C VAL A 68 4.63 19.34 8.86
N VAL A 69 5.43 18.44 9.43
CA VAL A 69 6.90 18.56 9.43
C VAL A 69 7.42 18.62 7.99
N MET A 70 7.03 17.67 7.14
CA MET A 70 7.46 17.61 5.74
C MET A 70 7.12 18.89 4.99
N GLN A 71 5.92 19.42 5.21
CA GLN A 71 5.50 20.67 4.59
C GLN A 71 6.36 21.86 5.05
N GLN A 72 6.59 21.99 6.36
CA GLN A 72 7.39 23.10 6.89
C GLN A 72 8.88 23.00 6.54
N VAL A 73 9.44 21.79 6.46
CA VAL A 73 10.83 21.60 6.00
C VAL A 73 10.94 21.89 4.50
N ARG A 74 9.94 21.57 3.68
CA ARG A 74 9.91 21.96 2.25
C ARG A 74 9.90 23.48 2.03
N GLU A 75 9.36 24.25 2.98
CA GLU A 75 9.34 25.72 2.90
C GLU A 75 10.70 26.36 3.19
N ILE A 76 11.68 25.58 3.64
CA ILE A 76 13.05 26.04 3.89
C ILE A 76 13.83 26.06 2.58
N SER A 77 14.34 27.23 2.24
CA SER A 77 15.06 27.48 1.00
C SER A 77 16.43 26.79 1.01
N GLY A 78 16.82 26.17 -0.11
CA GLY A 78 18.18 25.67 -0.31
C GLY A 78 18.48 24.26 0.22
N LEU A 79 17.45 23.51 0.63
CA LEU A 79 17.57 22.08 0.91
C LEU A 79 17.50 21.27 -0.39
N ASP A 80 18.42 20.33 -0.56
CA ASP A 80 18.27 19.28 -1.56
C ASP A 80 17.37 18.14 -1.03
N GLU A 81 17.06 17.15 -1.87
CA GLU A 81 16.19 16.04 -1.46
C GLU A 81 16.79 15.17 -0.35
N ASN A 82 18.12 15.04 -0.29
CA ASN A 82 18.78 14.24 0.73
C ASN A 82 18.74 14.94 2.09
N ASP A 83 19.07 16.22 2.12
CA ASP A 83 19.02 17.06 3.32
C ASP A 83 17.59 17.15 3.85
N PHE A 84 16.61 17.32 2.94
CA PHE A 84 15.19 17.25 3.28
C PHE A 84 14.84 15.93 3.99
N LEU A 85 15.30 14.79 3.45
CA LEU A 85 15.01 13.47 4.00
C LEU A 85 15.67 13.28 5.38
N ILE A 86 16.91 13.72 5.54
CA ILE A 86 17.68 13.62 6.79
C ILE A 86 16.98 14.43 7.89
N VAL A 87 16.66 15.68 7.60
CA VAL A 87 16.05 16.61 8.57
C VAL A 87 14.66 16.14 8.98
N THR A 88 13.84 15.78 7.99
CA THR A 88 12.49 15.28 8.25
C THR A 88 12.54 14.01 9.08
N ARG A 89 13.41 13.05 8.73
CA ARG A 89 13.55 11.81 9.51
C ARG A 89 13.94 12.08 10.95
N LYS A 90 14.93 12.97 11.18
CA LYS A 90 15.38 13.32 12.52
C LYS A 90 14.27 13.96 13.35
N LEU A 91 13.62 15.00 12.82
CA LEU A 91 12.51 15.68 13.52
C LEU A 91 11.38 14.71 13.85
N VAL A 92 11.01 13.86 12.91
CA VAL A 92 9.91 12.91 13.11
C VAL A 92 10.26 11.81 14.12
N HIS A 93 11.54 11.43 14.26
CA HIS A 93 11.98 10.43 15.25
C HIS A 93 12.21 11.02 16.64
N GLU A 94 12.43 12.34 16.74
CA GLU A 94 12.67 13.04 18.01
C GLU A 94 11.54 14.04 18.29
N PRO A 95 10.47 13.62 19.00
CA PRO A 95 9.28 14.45 19.24
C PRO A 95 9.61 15.80 19.91
N LYS A 96 10.64 15.84 20.77
CA LYS A 96 11.08 17.07 21.42
C LYS A 96 11.66 18.07 20.43
N ASP A 97 12.50 17.60 19.51
CA ASP A 97 13.10 18.44 18.48
C ASP A 97 12.03 18.92 17.50
N MET A 98 11.04 18.07 17.20
CA MET A 98 9.88 18.46 16.41
C MET A 98 9.05 19.57 17.07
N ASP A 99 8.73 19.44 18.36
CA ASP A 99 7.95 20.44 19.09
C ASP A 99 8.71 21.78 19.19
N ILE A 100 10.04 21.72 19.40
CA ILE A 100 10.92 22.89 19.34
C ILE A 100 10.85 23.49 17.94
N PHE A 101 11.06 22.69 16.89
CA PHE A 101 11.04 23.13 15.50
C PHE A 101 9.74 23.86 15.17
N PHE A 102 8.57 23.33 15.57
CA PHE A 102 7.28 23.98 15.34
C PHE A 102 7.14 25.33 16.06
N SER A 103 7.76 25.47 17.23
CA SER A 103 7.74 26.70 18.03
C SER A 103 8.66 27.80 17.48
N LEU A 104 9.58 27.46 16.58
CA LEU A 104 10.54 28.42 16.02
C LEU A 104 9.92 29.33 14.94
N SER A 105 10.42 30.56 14.86
CA SER A 105 10.19 31.44 13.71
C SER A 105 10.87 30.88 12.46
N LYS A 106 10.45 31.33 11.27
CA LYS A 106 11.01 30.85 9.99
C LYS A 106 12.54 30.95 9.93
N GLU A 107 13.12 32.08 10.32
CA GLU A 107 14.58 32.26 10.32
C GLU A 107 15.29 31.29 11.28
N SER A 108 14.69 31.04 12.45
CA SER A 108 15.23 30.10 13.44
C SER A 108 15.11 28.66 12.98
N LYS A 109 14.05 28.29 12.24
CA LYS A 109 13.91 26.97 11.62
C LYS A 109 15.05 26.69 10.65
N GLU A 110 15.39 27.66 9.80
CA GLU A 110 16.54 27.53 8.88
C GLU A 110 17.87 27.34 9.62
N LYS A 111 18.04 27.95 10.79
CA LYS A 111 19.23 27.73 11.63
C LYS A 111 19.23 26.33 12.25
N MET A 112 18.10 25.89 12.80
CA MET A 112 17.96 24.55 13.37
C MET A 112 18.23 23.46 12.34
N VAL A 113 17.70 23.60 11.12
CA VAL A 113 17.94 22.66 10.02
C VAL A 113 19.42 22.57 9.68
N ARG A 114 20.13 23.71 9.59
CA ARG A 114 21.58 23.71 9.37
C ARG A 114 22.34 23.03 10.51
N LEU A 115 21.90 23.20 11.75
CA LEU A 115 22.51 22.55 12.91
C LEU A 115 22.28 21.03 12.89
N ILE A 116 21.09 20.58 12.47
CA ILE A 116 20.78 19.15 12.26
C ILE A 116 21.70 18.55 11.19
N LEU A 117 21.83 19.22 10.04
CA LEU A 117 22.67 18.74 8.93
C LEU A 117 24.16 18.71 9.27
N THR A 118 24.62 19.60 10.14
CA THR A 118 26.00 19.63 10.61
C THR A 118 26.25 18.72 11.82
N GLY A 119 25.23 18.01 12.31
CA GLY A 119 25.33 17.09 13.45
C GLY A 119 25.59 17.79 14.79
N GLN A 120 25.23 19.07 14.91
CA GLN A 120 25.40 19.86 16.15
C GLN A 120 24.19 19.78 17.08
N ILE A 121 23.15 19.05 16.68
CA ILE A 121 21.95 18.68 17.43
C ILE A 121 21.62 17.25 17.04
#